data_AF-A0A2N5W2A9-F1
#
_entry.id   AF-A0A2N5W2A9-F1
#
_cell.length_a   1.000
_cell.length_b   1.000
_cell.length_c   1.000
_cell.angle_alpha   90.00
_cell.angle_beta   90.00
_cell.angle_gamma   90.00
#
_symmetry.space_group_name_H-M   'P 1'
#
loop_
_entity.id
_entity.type
_entity.pdbx_description
1 polymer ?
#
loop_
_entity_poly.entity_id
_entity_poly.type
_entity_poly.pdbx_seq_one_letter_code
_entity_poly.pdbx_strand_id
1 'polypeptide(L)'
;MVKHERTHLRNLLLTNARQEHLPRELGPIPRLMDLLVLINRAFKPRSALRTMAEIRANMTAGVQDLIDDHLEALRVKSPLELQVHAILVIRRDQELFTGNVMFADIPDESIQMPGPIELDVEIRDVQARFGLNPSPEVMLQLLESKIAPPQ
;
A
#
# COMPACT_ATOMS: atom_id res chain seq x y z
N MET A 1 -20.22 -8.46 -12.49
CA MET A 1 -20.22 -7.07 -11.98
C MET A 1 -18.89 -6.71 -11.31
N VAL A 2 -18.50 -7.42 -10.24
CA VAL A 2 -17.26 -7.20 -9.47
C VAL A 2 -15.97 -7.18 -10.31
N LYS A 3 -15.87 -8.02 -11.36
CA LYS A 3 -14.71 -8.05 -12.26
C LYS A 3 -14.49 -6.72 -13.00
N HIS A 4 -15.58 -6.08 -13.46
CA HIS A 4 -15.48 -4.80 -14.16
C HIS A 4 -15.11 -3.66 -13.20
N GLU A 5 -15.63 -3.67 -11.98
CA GLU A 5 -15.26 -2.72 -10.94
C GLU A 5 -13.80 -2.89 -10.50
N ARG A 6 -13.32 -4.13 -10.36
CA ARG A 6 -11.92 -4.45 -10.07
C ARG A 6 -10.99 -4.01 -11.19
N THR A 7 -11.35 -4.26 -12.45
CA THR A 7 -10.59 -3.76 -13.60
C THR A 7 -10.59 -2.24 -13.66
N HIS A 8 -11.71 -1.60 -13.34
CA HIS A 8 -11.80 -0.15 -13.30
C HIS A 8 -10.92 0.44 -12.19
N LEU A 9 -11.00 -0.08 -10.96
CA LEU A 9 -10.14 0.31 -9.84
C LEU A 9 -8.66 0.10 -10.16
N ARG A 10 -8.30 -1.05 -10.73
CA ARG A 10 -6.93 -1.33 -11.17
C ARG A 10 -6.45 -0.33 -12.22
N ASN A 11 -7.27 -0.02 -13.23
CA ASN A 11 -6.92 0.97 -14.25
C ASN A 11 -6.79 2.37 -13.66
N LEU A 12 -7.59 2.71 -12.65
CA LEU A 12 -7.54 4.00 -11.95
C LEU A 12 -6.27 4.12 -11.10
N LEU A 13 -5.90 3.06 -10.37
CA LEU A 13 -4.65 2.97 -9.61
C LEU A 13 -3.42 3.02 -10.52
N LEU A 14 -3.45 2.31 -11.65
CA LEU A 14 -2.37 2.32 -12.65
C LEU A 14 -2.28 3.65 -13.39
N THR A 15 -3.39 4.34 -13.63
CA THR A 15 -3.40 5.70 -14.21
C THR A 15 -2.78 6.71 -13.24
N ASN A 16 -3.08 6.60 -11.94
CA ASN A 16 -2.43 7.43 -10.91
C ASN A 16 -0.94 7.12 -10.74
N ALA A 17 -0.52 5.86 -10.95
CA ALA A 17 0.90 5.50 -10.98
C ALA A 17 1.63 6.01 -12.26
N ARG A 18 0.90 6.24 -13.36
CA ARG A 18 1.44 6.70 -14.65
C ARG A 18 1.39 8.21 -14.84
N GLN A 19 0.49 8.92 -14.17
CA GLN A 19 0.39 10.38 -14.24
C GLN A 19 1.11 11.02 -13.05
N GLU A 20 2.44 11.11 -13.15
CA GLU A 20 3.25 12.31 -12.90
C GLU A 20 4.72 11.90 -12.79
N HIS A 21 5.47 12.11 -13.88
CA HIS A 21 6.94 12.15 -13.88
C HIS A 21 7.50 13.39 -13.16
N LEU A 22 6.79 13.95 -12.19
CA LEU A 22 7.38 14.83 -11.20
C LEU A 22 7.53 14.01 -9.92
N PRO A 23 8.74 13.91 -9.34
CA PRO A 23 8.89 13.41 -7.98
C PRO A 23 8.17 14.40 -7.07
N ARG A 24 6.87 14.20 -6.87
CA ARG A 24 6.13 14.88 -5.83
C ARG A 24 6.79 14.39 -4.55
N GLU A 25 7.44 15.29 -3.82
CA GLU A 25 7.95 14.97 -2.49
C GLU A 25 6.78 14.30 -1.75
N LEU A 26 6.96 13.02 -1.43
CA LEU A 26 6.00 12.29 -0.62
C LEU A 26 5.97 13.05 0.70
N GLY A 27 4.91 13.84 0.90
CA GLY A 27 4.67 14.53 2.16
C GLY A 27 4.66 13.53 3.31
N PRO A 28 4.70 14.01 4.56
CA PRO A 28 4.72 13.12 5.72
C PRO A 28 3.53 12.15 5.67
N ILE A 29 3.78 10.88 6.04
CA ILE A 29 2.73 9.85 6.09
C ILE A 29 1.63 10.36 7.04
N PRO A 30 0.39 10.61 6.54
CA PRO A 30 -0.69 11.17 7.34
C PRO A 30 -1.22 10.14 8.35
N ARG A 31 -1.84 10.61 9.45
CA ARG A 31 -2.61 9.73 10.34
C ARG A 31 -3.85 9.19 9.63
N LEU A 32 -4.47 8.13 10.14
CA LEU A 32 -5.58 7.46 9.46
C LEU A 32 -6.73 8.43 9.15
N MET A 33 -7.12 9.26 10.12
CA MET A 33 -8.20 10.22 9.91
C MET A 33 -7.88 11.20 8.77
N ASP A 34 -6.66 11.72 8.74
CA ASP A 34 -6.21 12.63 7.69
C ASP A 34 -6.14 11.92 6.33
N LEU A 35 -5.68 10.67 6.31
CA LEU A 35 -5.66 9.82 5.11
C LEU A 35 -7.08 9.60 4.57
N LEU A 36 -8.05 9.27 5.43
CA LEU A 36 -9.45 9.09 5.04
C LEU A 36 -10.07 10.38 4.50
N VAL A 37 -9.71 11.55 5.05
CA VAL A 37 -10.10 12.85 4.50
C VAL A 37 -9.55 13.02 3.09
N LEU A 38 -8.25 12.79 2.91
CA LEU A 38 -7.56 12.96 1.63
C LEU A 38 -8.17 12.06 0.55
N ILE A 39 -8.40 10.78 0.87
CA ILE A 39 -9.08 9.84 -0.01
C ILE A 39 -10.51 10.33 -0.32
N ASN A 40 -11.32 10.66 0.70
CA ASN A 40 -12.70 11.10 0.48
C ASN A 40 -12.78 12.36 -0.39
N ARG A 41 -11.79 13.27 -0.29
CA ARG A 41 -11.66 14.45 -1.16
C ARG A 41 -11.20 14.13 -2.57
N ALA A 42 -10.30 13.17 -2.75
CA ALA A 42 -9.78 12.79 -4.05
C ALA A 42 -10.82 12.06 -4.91
N PHE A 43 -11.71 11.28 -4.30
CA PHE A 43 -12.64 10.40 -5.02
C PHE A 43 -14.08 10.93 -5.15
N LYS A 44 -14.46 12.02 -4.48
CA LYS A 44 -15.84 12.51 -4.50
C LYS A 44 -15.96 13.96 -4.97
N PRO A 45 -16.99 14.30 -5.78
CA PRO A 45 -17.32 15.69 -6.09
C PRO A 45 -17.70 16.43 -4.79
N ARG A 46 -17.47 17.75 -4.74
CA ARG A 46 -17.65 18.58 -3.52
C ARG A 46 -19.01 18.38 -2.83
N SER A 47 -20.07 18.12 -3.59
CA SER A 47 -21.43 17.90 -3.09
C SER A 47 -21.64 16.55 -2.39
N ALA A 48 -20.72 15.59 -2.54
CA ALA A 48 -20.80 14.24 -1.97
C ALA A 48 -19.74 13.99 -0.88
N LEU A 49 -19.00 15.02 -0.46
CA LEU A 49 -17.97 14.91 0.56
C LEU A 49 -18.60 14.63 1.92
N ARG A 50 -18.31 13.44 2.45
CA ARG A 50 -18.63 13.11 3.85
C ARG A 50 -17.92 14.05 4.81
N THR A 51 -18.61 14.42 5.89
CA THR A 51 -18.03 15.20 6.98
C THR A 51 -17.10 14.36 7.85
N MET A 52 -16.28 15.01 8.68
CA MET A 52 -15.40 14.30 9.63
C MET A 52 -16.16 13.49 10.66
N ALA A 53 -17.30 13.98 11.13
CA ALA A 53 -18.15 13.24 12.04
C ALA A 53 -18.70 11.98 11.38
N GLU A 54 -19.13 12.06 10.11
CA GLU A 54 -19.65 10.91 9.36
C GLU A 54 -18.59 9.84 9.06
N ILE A 55 -17.36 10.28 8.77
CA ILE A 55 -16.24 9.35 8.55
C ILE A 55 -15.88 8.66 9.87
N ARG A 56 -15.84 9.40 10.99
CA ARG A 56 -15.54 8.84 12.30
C ARG A 56 -16.65 7.91 12.83
N ALA A 57 -17.92 8.21 12.58
CA ALA A 57 -19.05 7.42 13.07
C ALA A 57 -19.05 5.96 12.58
N ASN A 58 -18.35 5.68 11.48
CA ASN A 58 -18.24 4.34 10.91
C ASN A 58 -16.96 3.60 11.31
N MET A 59 -16.13 4.18 12.18
CA MET A 59 -14.84 3.61 12.58
C MET A 59 -14.79 3.32 14.07
N THR A 60 -14.30 2.12 14.42
CA THR A 60 -14.08 1.75 15.83
C THR A 60 -12.78 2.37 16.33
N ALA A 61 -12.80 2.94 17.54
CA ALA A 61 -11.64 3.63 18.11
C ALA A 61 -10.40 2.71 18.18
N GLY A 62 -10.56 1.44 18.57
CA GLY A 62 -9.44 0.49 18.63
C GLY A 62 -8.82 0.14 17.28
N VAL A 63 -9.59 0.14 16.18
CA VAL A 63 -9.04 -0.04 14.83
C VAL A 63 -8.29 1.22 14.38
N GLN A 64 -8.77 2.40 14.78
CA GLN A 64 -8.07 3.65 14.49
C GLN A 64 -6.69 3.67 15.15
N ASP A 65 -6.62 3.37 16.45
CA ASP A 65 -5.36 3.40 17.21
C ASP A 65 -4.35 2.40 16.63
N LEU A 66 -4.80 1.18 16.32
CA LEU A 66 -3.96 0.16 15.70
C LEU A 66 -3.36 0.64 14.37
N ILE A 67 -4.16 1.27 13.51
CA ILE A 67 -3.68 1.75 12.21
C ILE A 67 -2.77 2.98 12.40
N ASP A 68 -3.07 3.88 13.33
CA ASP A 68 -2.20 5.02 13.64
C ASP A 68 -0.83 4.55 14.16
N ASP A 69 -0.77 3.50 14.98
CA ASP A 69 0.49 2.86 15.40
C ASP A 69 1.28 2.30 14.21
N HIS A 70 0.61 1.66 13.26
CA HIS A 70 1.26 1.17 12.03
C HIS A 70 1.76 2.32 11.15
N LEU A 71 0.99 3.40 11.02
CA LEU A 71 1.41 4.58 10.26
C LEU A 71 2.62 5.26 10.92
N GLU A 72 2.69 5.30 12.25
CA GLU A 72 3.84 5.78 12.99
C GLU A 72 5.07 4.88 12.76
N ALA A 73 4.90 3.56 12.78
CA ALA A 73 5.96 2.61 12.47
C ALA A 73 6.49 2.76 11.03
N LEU A 74 5.68 3.23 10.09
CA LEU A 74 6.14 3.56 8.73
C LEU A 74 6.92 4.90 8.68
N ARG A 75 6.61 5.87 9.54
CA ARG A 75 7.32 7.18 9.55
C ARG A 75 8.78 7.08 9.93
N VAL A 76 9.13 6.11 10.77
CA VAL A 76 10.51 5.92 11.23
C VAL A 76 11.38 5.12 10.25
N LYS A 77 10.79 4.58 9.18
CA LYS A 77 11.49 3.77 8.19
C LYS A 77 12.24 4.62 7.19
N SER A 78 13.42 4.17 6.81
CA SER A 78 14.18 4.71 5.68
C SER A 78 13.44 4.46 4.35
N PRO A 79 13.77 5.21 3.28
CA PRO A 79 13.18 5.00 1.96
C PRO A 79 13.34 3.56 1.45
N LEU A 80 14.50 2.94 1.71
CA LEU A 80 14.76 1.55 1.35
C LEU A 80 13.85 0.58 2.13
N GLU A 81 13.73 0.74 3.45
CA GLU A 81 12.84 -0.08 4.27
C GLU A 81 11.38 0.03 3.82
N LEU A 82 10.92 1.24 3.47
CA LEU A 82 9.57 1.46 2.95
C LEU A 82 9.35 0.74 1.60
N GLN A 83 10.32 0.81 0.70
CA GLN A 83 10.24 0.14 -0.60
C GLN A 83 10.25 -1.37 -0.47
N VAL A 84 11.13 -1.92 0.38
CA VAL A 84 11.17 -3.38 0.64
C VAL A 84 9.89 -3.84 1.32
N HIS A 85 9.38 -3.08 2.30
CA HIS A 85 8.13 -3.39 2.96
C HIS A 85 6.96 -3.43 1.95
N ALA A 86 6.91 -2.48 1.01
CA ALA A 86 5.91 -2.48 -0.07
C ALA A 86 6.03 -3.70 -0.98
N ILE A 87 7.25 -4.12 -1.34
CA ILE A 87 7.49 -5.34 -2.14
C ILE A 87 6.94 -6.58 -1.43
N LEU A 88 7.18 -6.71 -0.12
CA LEU A 88 6.70 -7.84 0.67
C LEU A 88 5.17 -7.87 0.78
N VAL A 89 4.54 -6.71 0.98
CA VAL A 89 3.07 -6.59 1.00
C VAL A 89 2.47 -7.02 -0.35
N ILE A 90 3.03 -6.56 -1.47
CA ILE A 90 2.55 -6.91 -2.81
C ILE A 90 2.74 -8.40 -3.11
N ARG A 91 3.87 -8.98 -2.69
CA ARG A 91 4.10 -10.43 -2.82
C ARG A 91 3.06 -11.21 -2.04
N ARG A 92 2.79 -10.82 -0.80
CA ARG A 92 1.77 -11.48 0.03
C ARG A 92 0.37 -11.35 -0.57
N ASP A 93 0.02 -10.18 -1.11
CA ASP A 93 -1.23 -9.98 -1.85
C ASP A 93 -1.34 -10.97 -3.01
N GLN A 94 -0.28 -11.15 -3.80
CA GLN A 94 -0.28 -12.09 -4.92
C GLN A 94 -0.36 -13.56 -4.48
N GLU A 95 0.26 -13.90 -3.35
CA GLU A 95 0.19 -15.25 -2.76
C GLU A 95 -1.22 -15.57 -2.26
N LEU A 96 -1.87 -14.62 -1.58
CA LEU A 96 -3.20 -14.79 -1.01
C LEU A 96 -4.31 -14.72 -2.06
N PHE A 97 -4.17 -13.84 -3.05
CA PHE A 97 -5.20 -13.57 -4.05
C PHE A 97 -4.87 -14.18 -5.42
N THR A 98 -4.66 -15.49 -5.45
CA THR A 98 -4.45 -16.24 -6.69
C THR A 98 -5.77 -16.49 -7.43
N GLY A 99 -6.04 -15.70 -8.49
CA GLY A 99 -7.18 -15.94 -9.39
C GLY A 99 -8.56 -15.66 -8.77
N ASN A 100 -9.27 -16.74 -8.38
CA ASN A 100 -10.68 -16.74 -7.96
C ASN A 100 -10.87 -17.05 -6.45
N VAL A 101 -9.85 -16.84 -5.61
CA VAL A 101 -9.98 -16.97 -4.16
C VAL A 101 -10.86 -15.84 -3.62
N MET A 102 -11.91 -16.18 -2.88
CA MET A 102 -12.71 -15.18 -2.17
C MET A 102 -12.05 -14.85 -0.83
N PHE A 103 -12.24 -13.62 -0.36
CA PHE A 103 -11.68 -13.19 0.92
C PHE A 103 -12.09 -14.10 2.09
N ALA A 104 -13.33 -14.59 2.07
CA ALA A 104 -13.86 -15.50 3.09
C ALA A 104 -13.16 -16.88 3.13
N ASP A 105 -12.45 -17.24 2.07
CA ASP A 105 -11.73 -18.51 1.97
C ASP A 105 -10.27 -18.39 2.42
N ILE A 106 -9.81 -17.17 2.74
CA ILE A 106 -8.45 -16.89 3.19
C ILE A 106 -8.43 -17.02 4.72
N PRO A 107 -7.62 -17.94 5.30
CA PRO A 107 -7.49 -18.05 6.75
C PRO A 107 -6.97 -16.74 7.36
N ASP A 108 -7.59 -16.25 8.43
CA ASP A 108 -7.18 -14.99 9.10
C ASP A 108 -5.69 -14.99 9.49
N GLU A 109 -5.18 -16.14 9.93
CA GLU A 109 -3.76 -16.37 10.26
C GLU A 109 -2.79 -16.21 9.08
N SER A 110 -3.28 -16.28 7.84
CA SER A 110 -2.47 -16.03 6.64
C SER A 110 -2.37 -14.54 6.28
N ILE A 111 -3.30 -13.72 6.78
CA ILE A 111 -3.35 -12.26 6.57
C ILE A 111 -2.49 -11.60 7.64
N GLN A 112 -1.18 -11.73 7.47
CA GLN A 112 -0.19 -11.14 8.38
C GLN A 112 0.68 -10.13 7.63
N MET A 113 0.90 -8.98 8.24
CA MET A 113 1.85 -8.00 7.72
C MET A 113 3.28 -8.56 7.77
N PRO A 114 4.16 -8.17 6.82
CA PRO A 114 5.55 -8.62 6.84
C PRO A 114 6.22 -8.24 8.16
N GLY A 115 6.81 -9.25 8.82
CA GLY A 115 7.46 -9.07 10.10
C GLY A 115 8.84 -8.41 9.98
N PRO A 116 9.45 -7.97 11.10
CA PRO A 116 10.78 -7.36 11.10
C PRO A 116 11.87 -8.27 10.51
N ILE A 117 11.80 -9.57 10.81
CA ILE A 117 12.78 -10.55 10.31
C ILE A 117 12.67 -10.73 8.79
N GLU A 118 11.44 -10.80 8.26
CA GLU A 118 11.18 -10.92 6.83
C GLU A 118 11.69 -9.67 6.09
N LEU A 119 11.46 -8.50 6.68
CA LEU A 119 11.98 -7.23 6.18
C LEU A 119 13.51 -7.20 6.15
N ASP A 120 14.18 -7.60 7.23
CA ASP A 120 15.65 -7.61 7.32
C ASP A 120 16.32 -8.61 6.35
N VAL A 121 15.66 -9.74 6.08
CA VAL A 121 16.12 -10.70 5.09
C VAL A 121 16.03 -10.11 3.68
N GLU A 122 14.89 -9.50 3.34
CA GLU A 122 14.68 -8.93 2.01
C GLU A 122 15.56 -7.69 1.78
N ILE A 123 15.78 -6.84 2.80
CA ILE A 123 16.72 -5.71 2.71
C ILE A 123 18.12 -6.22 2.36
N ARG A 124 18.58 -7.29 3.01
CA ARG A 124 19.89 -7.87 2.71
C ARG A 124 19.97 -8.46 1.30
N ASP A 125 18.90 -9.10 0.80
CA ASP A 125 18.86 -9.59 -0.58
C ASP A 125 18.94 -8.44 -1.59
N VAL A 126 18.13 -7.41 -1.39
CA VAL A 126 18.13 -6.21 -2.24
C VAL A 126 19.51 -5.54 -2.22
N GLN A 127 20.12 -5.37 -1.05
CA GLN A 127 21.44 -4.77 -0.93
C GLN A 127 22.55 -5.61 -1.57
N ALA A 128 22.46 -6.95 -1.46
CA ALA A 128 23.40 -7.84 -2.13
C ALA A 128 23.31 -7.75 -3.66
N ARG A 129 22.12 -7.49 -4.19
CA ARG A 129 21.87 -7.44 -5.65
C ARG A 129 22.11 -6.07 -6.26
N PHE A 130 21.83 -5.00 -5.53
CA PHE A 130 21.81 -3.63 -6.07
C PHE A 130 22.72 -2.65 -5.31
N GLY A 131 23.47 -3.12 -4.31
CA GLY A 131 24.35 -2.31 -3.47
C GLY A 131 23.64 -1.77 -2.21
N LEU A 132 24.42 -1.21 -1.27
CA LEU A 132 23.91 -0.79 0.05
C LEU A 132 22.79 0.27 0.00
N ASN A 133 22.84 1.14 -1.01
CA ASN A 133 21.86 2.19 -1.28
C ASN A 133 21.45 2.14 -2.75
N PRO A 134 20.53 1.23 -3.12
CA PRO A 134 20.03 1.18 -4.49
C PRO A 134 19.28 2.47 -4.82
N SER A 135 19.40 2.93 -6.07
CA SER A 135 18.71 4.15 -6.48
C SER A 135 17.18 3.96 -6.44
N PRO A 136 16.41 5.03 -6.19
CA PRO A 136 14.95 4.96 -6.22
C PRO A 136 14.40 4.38 -7.53
N GLU A 137 15.04 4.65 -8.67
CA GLU A 137 14.65 4.14 -9.98
C GLU A 137 14.80 2.62 -10.08
N VAL A 138 15.91 2.06 -9.57
CA VAL A 138 16.14 0.61 -9.55
C VAL A 138 15.09 -0.08 -8.67
N MET A 139 14.76 0.54 -7.54
CA MET A 139 13.76 0.02 -6.62
C MET A 139 12.34 0.14 -7.18
N LEU A 140 12.04 1.20 -7.93
CA LEU A 140 10.79 1.35 -8.65
C LEU A 140 10.64 0.28 -9.73
N GLN A 141 11.68 0.02 -10.51
CA GLN A 141 11.69 -1.05 -11.52
C GLN A 141 11.50 -2.43 -10.88
N LEU A 142 12.13 -2.67 -9.73
CA LEU A 142 11.93 -3.90 -8.96
C LEU A 142 10.47 -4.04 -8.54
N LEU A 143 9.87 -2.98 -7.98
CA LEU A 143 8.47 -2.94 -7.60
C LEU A 143 7.54 -3.20 -8.79
N GLU A 144 7.75 -2.52 -9.92
CA GLU A 144 6.97 -2.70 -11.15
C GLU A 144 7.06 -4.13 -11.70
N SER A 145 8.25 -4.72 -11.67
CA SER A 145 8.45 -6.12 -12.07
C SER A 145 7.69 -7.11 -11.21
N LYS A 146 7.42 -6.75 -9.94
CA LYS A 146 6.63 -7.55 -9.01
C LYS A 146 5.14 -7.31 -9.18
N ILE A 147 4.69 -6.12 -9.58
CA ILE A 147 3.26 -5.80 -9.78
C ILE A 147 2.72 -6.34 -11.12
N ALA A 148 3.58 -6.54 -12.12
CA ALA A 148 3.16 -7.03 -13.43
C ALA A 148 2.50 -8.42 -13.34
N PRO A 149 1.34 -8.65 -13.98
CA PRO A 149 0.73 -9.98 -14.02
C PRO A 149 1.64 -10.94 -14.79
N PRO A 150 1.69 -12.24 -14.44
CA PRO A 150 2.37 -13.23 -15.26
C PRO A 150 1.75 -13.24 -16.67
N GLN A 151 2.61 -13.28 -17.70
CA GLN A 151 2.21 -13.41 -19.10
C GLN A 151 1.58 -14.78 -19.37
#